data_AF-A0A0S3RFG2-F1
#
_entry.id   AF-A0A0S3RFG2-F1
#
_cell.length_a   1.000
_cell.length_b   1.000
_cell.length_c   1.000
_cell.angle_alpha   90.00
_cell.angle_beta   90.00
_cell.angle_gamma   90.00
#
_symmetry.space_group_name_H-M   'P 1'
#
loop_
_entity.id
_entity.type
_entity.pdbx_description
1 polymer ?
#
loop_
_entity_poly.entity_id
_entity_poly.type
_entity_poly.pdbx_seq_one_letter_code
_entity_poly.pdbx_strand_id
1 'polypeptide(L)'
;MENYLSWSAAVEMWFLGQGHYDHLERDGSHVPTEKADQWKQADFQLCALLWQSVEPKLLVSLRAFKTCHSFWKKAQSIYANDIQRLYDTTNKLGSLKMADHDMVSFMAEAQSVVEELRMFLEVDPLEDIKKKLDKFYMVLILRALHPDFDHL
;
A
#
# COMPACT_ATOMS: atom_id res chain seq x y z
N MET A 1 -5.76 -7.13 -3.26
CA MET A 1 -5.12 -6.84 -1.96
C MET A 1 -6.06 -5.91 -1.21
N GLU A 2 -7.13 -6.47 -0.65
CA GLU A 2 -8.18 -5.72 0.06
C GLU A 2 -7.80 -5.37 1.51
N ASN A 3 -6.68 -5.87 2.02
CA ASN A 3 -6.43 -5.92 3.46
C ASN A 3 -5.10 -5.29 3.92
N TYR A 4 -4.38 -4.53 3.09
CA TYR A 4 -3.10 -3.96 3.51
C TYR A 4 -3.26 -2.98 4.68
N LEU A 5 -4.24 -2.07 4.65
CA LEU A 5 -4.43 -1.08 5.72
C LEU A 5 -4.79 -1.75 7.04
N SER A 6 -5.68 -2.74 6.99
CA SER A 6 -6.03 -3.54 8.17
C SER A 6 -4.84 -4.35 8.68
N TRP A 7 -4.04 -4.93 7.77
CA TRP A 7 -2.81 -5.65 8.12
C TRP A 7 -1.76 -4.71 8.72
N SER A 8 -1.52 -3.54 8.10
CA SER A 8 -0.51 -2.59 8.56
C SER A 8 -0.89 -2.02 9.92
N ALA A 9 -2.16 -1.66 10.12
CA ALA A 9 -2.65 -1.22 11.42
C ALA A 9 -2.53 -2.32 12.50
N ALA A 10 -2.83 -3.58 12.16
CA ALA A 10 -2.64 -4.71 13.07
C ALA A 10 -1.16 -4.93 13.43
N VAL A 11 -0.25 -4.79 12.45
CA VAL A 11 1.20 -4.88 12.68
C VAL A 11 1.67 -3.74 13.57
N GLU A 12 1.31 -2.49 13.28
CA GLU A 12 1.69 -1.33 14.09
C GLU A 12 1.19 -1.47 15.53
N MET A 13 -0.09 -1.83 15.72
CA MET A 13 -0.68 -2.05 17.04
C MET A 13 0.00 -3.19 17.80
N TRP A 14 0.36 -4.28 17.12
CA TRP A 14 1.07 -5.39 17.74
C TRP A 14 2.48 -4.99 18.18
N PHE A 15 3.25 -4.32 17.31
CA PHE A 15 4.61 -3.86 17.63
C PHE A 15 4.61 -2.80 18.74
N LEU A 16 3.62 -1.88 18.75
CA LEU A 16 3.41 -0.92 19.83
C LEU A 16 3.07 -1.63 21.15
N GLY A 17 2.16 -2.60 21.11
CA GLY A 17 1.76 -3.37 22.29
C GLY A 17 2.88 -4.21 22.90
N GLN A 18 3.86 -4.62 22.10
CA GLN A 18 5.06 -5.34 22.55
C GLN A 18 6.24 -4.41 22.89
N GLY A 19 6.13 -3.09 22.64
CA GLY A 19 7.22 -2.14 22.87
C GLY A 19 8.39 -2.28 21.87
N HIS A 20 8.15 -2.83 20.69
CA HIS A 20 9.16 -3.09 19.65
C HIS A 20 8.97 -2.22 18.40
N TYR A 21 8.13 -1.20 18.46
CA TYR A 21 7.82 -0.34 17.31
C TYR A 21 9.06 0.32 16.67
N ASP A 22 10.11 0.52 17.46
CA ASP A 22 11.41 1.01 17.01
C ASP A 22 12.10 0.10 15.97
N HIS A 23 11.81 -1.20 15.96
CA HIS A 23 12.27 -2.12 14.92
C HIS A 23 11.65 -1.85 13.54
N LEU A 24 10.44 -1.27 13.48
CA LEU A 24 9.81 -0.86 12.22
C LEU A 24 10.37 0.48 11.74
N GLU A 25 10.61 1.42 12.65
CA GLU A 25 11.02 2.79 12.31
C GLU A 25 12.52 2.94 12.02
N ARG A 26 13.37 2.26 12.79
CA ARG A 26 14.80 2.55 12.80
C ARG A 26 15.61 1.45 12.12
N ASP A 27 16.57 1.87 11.32
CA ASP A 27 17.59 0.94 10.83
C ASP A 27 18.53 0.55 11.98
N GLY A 28 18.77 -0.75 12.14
CA GLY A 28 19.59 -1.33 13.21
C GLY A 28 21.03 -0.82 13.24
N SER A 29 21.53 -0.21 12.16
CA SER A 29 22.83 0.51 12.14
C SER A 29 22.91 1.70 13.11
N HIS A 30 21.77 2.24 13.57
CA HIS A 30 21.73 3.36 14.51
C HIS A 30 21.63 2.92 15.98
N VAL A 31 21.68 1.61 16.24
CA VAL A 31 21.62 1.04 17.59
C VAL A 31 23.02 1.09 18.21
N PRO A 32 23.17 1.47 19.49
CA PRO A 32 24.46 1.44 20.17
C PRO A 32 25.11 0.04 20.08
N THR A 33 26.41 -0.02 19.82
CA THR A 33 27.16 -1.27 19.62
C THR A 33 26.96 -2.27 20.75
N GLU A 34 26.86 -1.79 22.00
CA GLU A 34 26.63 -2.59 23.20
C GLU A 34 25.32 -3.40 23.17
N LYS A 35 24.33 -2.95 22.39
CA LYS A 35 23.01 -3.59 22.24
C LYS A 35 22.80 -4.19 20.84
N ALA A 36 23.78 -4.09 19.95
CA ALA A 36 23.63 -4.45 18.54
C ALA A 36 23.26 -5.93 18.35
N ASP A 37 23.89 -6.84 19.09
CA ASP A 37 23.62 -8.28 18.95
C ASP A 37 22.22 -8.65 19.46
N GLN A 38 21.81 -8.10 20.61
CA GLN A 38 20.48 -8.32 21.18
C GLN A 38 19.39 -7.74 20.26
N TRP A 39 19.61 -6.54 19.74
CA TRP A 39 18.72 -5.92 18.77
C TRP A 39 18.58 -6.78 17.52
N LYS A 40 19.70 -7.20 16.92
CA LYS A 40 19.71 -7.98 15.68
C LYS A 40 19.00 -9.32 15.86
N GLN A 41 19.19 -9.97 17.01
CA GLN A 41 18.50 -11.20 17.34
C GLN A 41 16.97 -11.00 17.41
N ALA A 42 16.52 -9.98 18.15
CA ALA A 42 15.10 -9.64 18.25
C ALA A 42 14.52 -9.27 16.87
N ASP A 43 15.25 -8.47 16.10
CA ASP A 43 14.83 -7.99 14.78
C ASP A 43 14.57 -9.14 13.81
N PHE A 44 15.43 -10.17 13.79
CA PHE A 44 15.23 -11.34 12.94
C PHE A 44 14.03 -12.19 13.35
N GLN A 45 13.76 -12.32 14.65
CA GLN A 45 12.58 -13.03 15.14
C GLN A 45 11.30 -12.29 14.78
N LEU A 46 11.27 -10.98 15.00
CA LEU A 46 10.15 -10.11 14.63
C LEU A 46 9.93 -10.09 13.12
N CYS A 47 11.00 -10.06 12.32
CA CYS A 47 10.90 -10.08 10.86
C CYS A 47 10.33 -11.41 10.35
N ALA A 48 10.68 -12.53 10.98
CA ALA A 48 10.07 -13.82 10.67
C ALA A 48 8.56 -13.84 10.95
N LEU A 49 8.09 -13.15 11.99
CA LEU A 49 6.66 -12.97 12.26
C LEU A 49 5.98 -12.12 11.19
N LEU A 50 6.62 -11.02 10.75
CA LEU A 50 6.12 -10.20 9.64
C LEU A 50 5.98 -10.99 8.34
N TRP A 51 6.92 -11.90 8.07
CA TRP A 51 6.85 -12.77 6.89
C TRP A 51 5.65 -13.73 6.93
N GLN A 52 5.29 -14.21 8.11
CA GLN A 52 4.15 -15.11 8.30
C GLN A 52 2.80 -14.39 8.27
N SER A 53 2.77 -13.10 8.57
CA SER A 53 1.53 -12.32 8.61
C SER A 53 1.10 -11.78 7.25
N VAL A 54 2.00 -11.70 6.27
CA VAL A 54 1.72 -11.12 4.95
C VAL A 54 1.17 -12.16 3.97
N GLU A 55 0.33 -11.72 3.03
CA GLU A 55 -0.22 -12.60 2.00
C GLU A 55 0.91 -13.28 1.18
N PRO A 56 0.79 -14.59 0.84
CA PRO A 56 1.83 -15.33 0.14
C PRO A 56 2.28 -14.68 -1.18
N LYS A 57 1.37 -14.00 -1.89
CA LYS A 57 1.68 -13.30 -3.15
C LYS A 57 2.62 -12.11 -2.94
N LEU A 58 2.46 -11.38 -1.84
CA LEU A 58 3.33 -10.26 -1.46
C LEU A 58 4.66 -10.73 -0.87
N LEU A 59 4.64 -11.84 -0.15
CA LEU A 59 5.83 -12.42 0.48
C LEU A 59 6.94 -12.73 -0.54
N VAL A 60 6.59 -13.14 -1.76
CA VAL A 60 7.58 -13.40 -2.83
C VAL A 60 8.50 -12.20 -3.07
N SER A 61 7.95 -10.99 -3.05
CA SER A 61 8.69 -9.74 -3.24
C SER A 61 9.33 -9.21 -1.96
N LEU A 62 8.75 -9.53 -0.80
CA LEU A 62 9.18 -9.01 0.50
C LEU A 62 10.23 -9.87 1.23
N ARG A 63 10.35 -11.17 0.91
CA ARG A 63 11.30 -12.10 1.56
C ARG A 63 12.78 -11.75 1.38
N ALA A 64 13.12 -10.87 0.43
CA ALA A 64 14.48 -10.37 0.25
C ALA A 64 14.93 -9.45 1.40
N PHE A 65 13.97 -8.88 2.15
CA PHE A 65 14.20 -7.93 3.22
C PHE A 65 14.18 -8.65 4.56
N LYS A 66 15.36 -8.73 5.19
CA LYS A 66 15.60 -9.57 6.38
C LYS A 66 15.57 -8.82 7.70
N THR A 67 15.27 -7.52 7.69
CA THR A 67 15.09 -6.72 8.90
C THR A 67 13.67 -6.18 8.96
N CYS A 68 13.15 -5.94 10.17
CA CYS A 68 11.80 -5.38 10.32
C CYS A 68 11.67 -4.05 9.56
N HIS A 69 12.65 -3.16 9.75
CA HIS A 69 12.69 -1.87 9.06
C HIS A 69 12.66 -2.00 7.54
N SER A 70 13.56 -2.79 6.95
CA SER A 70 13.66 -2.89 5.48
C SER A 70 12.43 -3.55 4.86
N PHE A 71 11.88 -4.57 5.54
CA PHE A 71 10.64 -5.22 5.15
C PHE A 71 9.47 -4.23 5.20
N TRP A 72 9.33 -3.51 6.31
CA TRP A 72 8.27 -2.54 6.55
C TRP A 72 8.29 -1.40 5.54
N LYS A 73 9.47 -0.80 5.30
CA LYS A 73 9.64 0.26 4.30
C LYS A 73 9.31 -0.23 2.89
N LYS A 74 9.67 -1.47 2.55
CA LYS A 74 9.30 -2.02 1.24
C LYS A 74 7.80 -2.28 1.12
N ALA A 75 7.17 -2.85 2.16
CA ALA A 75 5.73 -3.05 2.19
C ALA A 75 4.97 -1.73 2.01
N GLN A 76 5.38 -0.67 2.74
CA GLN A 76 4.87 0.69 2.56
C GLN A 76 5.09 1.25 1.16
N SER A 77 6.23 0.97 0.53
CA SER A 77 6.53 1.39 -0.85
C SER A 77 5.68 0.65 -1.90
N ILE A 78 5.39 -0.63 -1.70
CA ILE A 78 4.45 -1.38 -2.55
C ILE A 78 3.05 -0.76 -2.46
N TYR A 79 2.68 -0.24 -1.29
CA TYR A 79 1.46 0.54 -1.12
C TYR A 79 1.53 1.96 -1.69
N ALA A 80 2.70 2.59 -1.71
CA ALA A 80 2.88 3.87 -2.41
C ALA A 80 2.67 3.74 -3.94
N ASN A 81 2.87 2.54 -4.49
CA ASN A 81 2.49 2.17 -5.86
C ASN A 81 0.97 2.24 -6.10
N ASP A 82 0.14 2.38 -5.04
CA ASP A 82 -1.28 2.69 -5.18
C ASP A 82 -1.53 4.05 -5.82
N ILE A 83 -0.57 5.00 -5.83
CA ILE A 83 -0.75 6.25 -6.58
C ILE A 83 -0.81 5.97 -8.09
N GLN A 84 0.04 5.07 -8.59
CA GLN A 84 -0.01 4.65 -9.99
C GLN A 84 -1.29 3.88 -10.26
N ARG A 85 -1.67 2.96 -9.37
CA ARG A 85 -2.93 2.22 -9.48
C ARG A 85 -4.16 3.14 -9.44
N LEU A 86 -4.14 4.16 -8.60
CA LEU A 86 -5.17 5.20 -8.52
C LEU A 86 -5.23 6.00 -9.83
N TYR A 87 -4.08 6.35 -10.39
CA TYR A 87 -3.97 7.01 -11.68
C TYR A 87 -4.55 6.15 -12.81
N ASP A 88 -4.16 4.88 -12.89
CA ASP A 88 -4.62 3.95 -13.91
C ASP A 88 -6.14 3.69 -13.79
N THR A 89 -6.64 3.48 -12.57
CA THR A 89 -8.07 3.26 -12.28
C THR A 89 -8.89 4.52 -12.60
N THR A 90 -8.39 5.69 -12.23
CA THR A 90 -9.02 6.98 -12.55
C THR A 90 -9.05 7.19 -14.06
N ASN A 91 -7.95 6.91 -14.76
CA ASN A 91 -7.89 6.99 -16.21
C ASN A 91 -8.90 6.07 -16.88
N LYS A 92 -8.94 4.79 -16.45
CA LYS A 92 -9.93 3.80 -16.90
C LYS A 92 -11.37 4.29 -16.69
N LEU A 93 -11.68 4.92 -15.56
CA LEU A 93 -13.00 5.51 -15.31
C LEU A 93 -13.35 6.61 -16.31
N GLY A 94 -12.41 7.50 -16.63
CA GLY A 94 -12.69 8.61 -17.54
C GLY A 94 -12.55 8.25 -19.03
N SER A 95 -11.99 7.08 -19.36
CA SER A 95 -11.95 6.55 -20.73
C SER A 95 -13.06 5.53 -21.02
N LEU A 96 -13.78 5.07 -19.99
CA LEU A 96 -14.93 4.16 -20.09
C LEU A 96 -15.98 4.71 -21.06
N LYS A 97 -16.30 3.92 -22.08
CA LYS A 97 -17.32 4.21 -23.09
C LYS A 97 -18.10 2.93 -23.36
N MET A 98 -19.41 3.05 -23.54
CA MET A 98 -20.25 1.91 -23.91
C MET A 98 -19.92 1.51 -25.36
N ALA A 99 -19.44 0.28 -25.55
CA ALA A 99 -19.21 -0.33 -26.86
C ALA A 99 -20.36 -1.29 -27.22
N ASP A 100 -20.70 -1.37 -28.51
CA ASP A 100 -21.63 -2.36 -29.09
C ASP A 100 -23.02 -2.49 -28.42
N HIS A 101 -23.48 -1.43 -27.73
CA HIS A 101 -24.74 -1.41 -26.96
C HIS A 101 -24.86 -2.50 -25.88
N ASP A 102 -23.73 -3.09 -25.45
CA ASP A 102 -23.74 -4.07 -24.36
C ASP A 102 -23.74 -3.37 -23.00
N MET A 103 -24.95 -3.04 -22.55
CA MET A 103 -25.19 -2.37 -21.27
C MET A 103 -24.75 -3.24 -20.07
N VAL A 104 -24.85 -4.56 -20.15
CA VAL A 104 -24.55 -5.45 -19.01
C VAL A 104 -23.05 -5.47 -18.77
N SER A 105 -22.25 -5.62 -19.82
CA SER A 105 -20.79 -5.59 -19.72
C SER A 105 -20.27 -4.21 -19.31
N PHE A 106 -20.84 -3.14 -19.87
CA PHE A 106 -20.49 -1.77 -19.48
C PHE A 106 -20.78 -1.50 -17.99
N MET A 107 -21.96 -1.90 -17.50
CA MET A 107 -22.33 -1.70 -16.10
C MET A 107 -21.46 -2.53 -15.15
N ALA A 108 -21.12 -3.76 -15.53
CA ALA A 108 -20.22 -4.60 -14.75
C ALA A 108 -18.80 -3.99 -14.67
N GLU A 109 -18.29 -3.45 -15.77
CA GLU A 109 -16.98 -2.82 -15.80
C GLU A 109 -16.97 -1.47 -15.05
N ALA A 110 -17.99 -0.63 -15.23
CA ALA A 110 -18.14 0.62 -14.49
C ALA A 110 -18.24 0.36 -12.98
N GLN A 111 -19.01 -0.65 -12.58
CA GLN A 111 -19.14 -1.03 -11.17
C GLN A 111 -17.81 -1.52 -10.59
N SER A 112 -17.08 -2.36 -11.33
CA SER A 112 -15.75 -2.83 -10.93
C SER A 112 -14.77 -1.66 -10.71
N VAL A 113 -14.74 -0.68 -11.62
CA VAL A 113 -13.86 0.50 -11.50
C VAL A 113 -14.27 1.40 -10.32
N VAL A 114 -15.57 1.56 -10.08
CA VAL A 114 -16.09 2.35 -8.94
C VAL A 114 -15.78 1.67 -7.61
N GLU A 115 -15.92 0.35 -7.52
CA GLU A 115 -15.56 -0.42 -6.32
C GLU A 115 -14.06 -0.32 -6.02
N GLU A 116 -13.21 -0.37 -7.04
CA GLU A 116 -11.76 -0.20 -6.86
C GLU A 116 -11.38 1.20 -6.35
N LEU A 117 -12.04 2.25 -6.83
CA LEU A 117 -11.85 3.62 -6.29
C LEU A 117 -12.42 3.77 -4.87
N ARG A 118 -13.52 3.08 -4.54
CA ARG A 118 -14.09 3.07 -3.19
C ARG A 118 -13.16 2.40 -2.19
N MET A 119 -12.53 1.28 -2.57
CA MET A 119 -11.54 0.61 -1.72
C MET A 119 -10.34 1.51 -1.37
N PHE A 120 -10.01 2.48 -2.23
CA PHE A 120 -8.99 3.49 -1.90
C PHE A 120 -9.43 4.43 -0.78
N LEU A 121 -10.73 4.71 -0.66
CA LEU A 121 -11.31 5.66 0.28
C LEU A 121 -11.87 5.01 1.56
N GLU A 122 -12.16 3.71 1.54
CA GLU A 122 -12.76 3.01 2.68
C GLU A 122 -11.73 2.62 3.76
N VAL A 123 -12.19 2.73 5.02
CA VAL A 123 -11.58 2.21 6.27
C VAL A 123 -10.35 2.94 6.81
N ASP A 124 -10.32 4.27 6.78
CA ASP A 124 -9.31 5.05 7.51
C ASP A 124 -9.91 6.09 8.47
N PRO A 125 -9.23 6.44 9.57
CA PRO A 125 -9.55 7.61 10.38
C PRO A 125 -9.65 8.88 9.51
N LEU A 126 -10.49 9.84 9.92
CA LEU A 126 -10.80 11.04 9.13
C LEU A 126 -9.56 11.84 8.68
N GLU A 127 -8.49 11.82 9.48
CA GLU A 127 -7.21 12.49 9.18
C GLU A 127 -6.44 11.84 8.02
N ASP A 128 -6.57 10.52 7.84
CA ASP A 128 -5.89 9.78 6.78
C ASP A 128 -6.70 9.79 5.47
N ILE A 129 -8.03 9.94 5.56
CA ILE A 129 -8.90 10.27 4.42
C ILE A 129 -8.43 11.57 3.76
N LYS A 130 -8.03 12.59 4.55
CA LYS A 130 -7.53 13.86 4.00
C LYS A 130 -6.25 13.68 3.17
N LYS A 131 -5.28 12.91 3.67
CA LYS A 131 -4.04 12.60 2.93
C LYS A 131 -4.31 11.79 1.66
N LYS A 132 -5.29 10.89 1.68
CA LYS A 132 -5.74 10.12 0.51
C LYS A 132 -6.41 11.03 -0.53
N LEU A 133 -7.25 11.97 -0.09
CA LEU A 133 -7.84 13.00 -0.94
C LEU A 133 -6.77 13.88 -1.60
N ASP A 134 -5.74 14.31 -0.87
CA ASP A 134 -4.64 15.09 -1.44
C ASP A 134 -3.91 14.33 -2.57
N LYS A 135 -3.69 13.02 -2.39
CA LYS A 135 -3.14 12.13 -3.44
C LYS A 135 -4.09 11.96 -4.63
N PHE A 136 -5.39 11.84 -4.37
CA PHE A 136 -6.41 11.74 -5.42
C PHE A 136 -6.50 13.03 -6.25
N TYR A 137 -6.48 14.20 -5.61
CA TYR A 137 -6.43 15.49 -6.30
C TYR A 137 -5.17 15.64 -7.15
N MET A 138 -4.02 15.21 -6.65
CA MET A 138 -2.78 15.21 -7.43
C MET A 138 -2.89 14.34 -8.69
N VAL A 139 -3.49 13.15 -8.58
CA VAL A 139 -3.76 12.26 -9.72
C VAL A 139 -4.71 12.90 -10.75
N LEU A 140 -5.78 13.57 -10.29
CA LEU A 140 -6.70 14.30 -11.17
C LEU A 140 -6.01 15.47 -11.89
N ILE A 141 -5.15 16.22 -11.20
CA ILE A 141 -4.35 17.31 -11.79
C ILE A 141 -3.38 16.74 -12.83
N LEU A 142 -2.65 15.66 -12.51
CA LEU A 142 -1.72 15.02 -13.43
C LEU A 142 -2.43 14.53 -14.70
N ARG A 143 -3.64 13.97 -14.58
CA ARG A 143 -4.47 13.62 -15.74
C ARG A 143 -4.83 14.84 -16.59
N ALA A 144 -5.26 15.93 -15.97
CA ALA A 144 -5.61 17.16 -16.69
C ALA A 144 -4.40 17.79 -17.41
N LEU A 145 -3.19 17.58 -16.90
CA LEU A 145 -1.94 18.06 -17.48
C LEU A 145 -1.40 17.18 -18.63
N HIS A 146 -1.86 15.94 -18.77
CA HIS A 146 -1.36 14.98 -19.76
C HIS A 146 -2.45 14.48 -20.73
N PRO A 147 -2.93 15.29 -21.69
CA PRO A 147 -3.94 14.85 -22.67
C PRO A 147 -3.40 13.90 -23.77
N ASP A 148 -2.08 13.84 -23.99
CA ASP A 148 -1.51 13.30 -25.24
C ASP A 148 -0.97 11.86 -25.17
N PHE A 149 -1.41 11.02 -24.23
CA PHE A 149 -0.99 9.60 -24.16
C PHE A 149 -2.10 8.58 -24.49
N ASP A 150 -3.13 8.98 -25.23
CA ASP A 150 -4.18 8.05 -25.71
C ASP A 150 -3.71 7.16 -26.89
N HIS A 151 -2.50 7.35 -27.43
CA HIS A 151 -1.97 6.58 -28.55
C HIS A 151 -0.49 6.18 -28.37
N LEU A 152 -0.26 5.00 -27.79
CA LEU A 152 0.90 4.14 -28.07
C LEU A 152 0.46 2.68 -28.00
#